data_AF-A0A6G3ZMG3-F1
#
_entry.id   AF-A0A6G3ZMG3-F1
#
_cell.length_a   1.000
_cell.length_b   1.000
_cell.length_c   1.000
_cell.angle_alpha   90.00
_cell.angle_beta   90.00
_cell.angle_gamma   90.00
#
_symmetry.space_group_name_H-M   'P 1'
#
loop_
_entity.id
_entity.type
_entity.pdbx_description
1 polymer ?
#
loop_
_entity_poly.entity_id
_entity_poly.type
_entity_poly.pdbx_seq_one_letter_code
_entity_poly.pdbx_strand_id
1 'polypeptide(L)'
;MDTLRALQVDAFTAEPFAGNAAGVVPNADGLDDAQMQAIANELAVSETAFFRESDEADRRVRYFTPTTEVDLCGHATIASHAHLLEDGVIDAGTHSLETNVGVLDIEVEEDGTVWMTQDRPEIREVDLDYERIADALGIDHAALEDVGADFPLAVASTGLPFLVVPVNFLEHVSAMDPDFGEVEAISEEVEATGIYAFSFDALEADSTLHGRMFAPAAGVPEDPVTGTASGATGAYLREVEAFDGEFPDEMVFEQGHFVDRPGHVRVRVAEQVRVGGRAATALDGELQVPDRDDGDDIIDATV
;
A
#
# COMPACT_ATOMS: atom_id res chain seq x y z
N MET A 1 -19.44 -17.23 -23.66
CA MET A 1 -18.77 -16.67 -22.48
C MET A 1 -17.59 -15.92 -23.02
N ASP A 2 -17.66 -14.61 -22.90
CA ASP A 2 -16.56 -13.75 -23.29
C ASP A 2 -15.42 -13.92 -22.28
N THR A 3 -14.19 -13.76 -22.73
CA THR A 3 -13.01 -13.76 -21.87
C THR A 3 -12.35 -12.39 -21.89
N LEU A 4 -11.66 -12.04 -20.82
CA LEU A 4 -10.84 -10.83 -20.72
C LEU A 4 -9.46 -11.17 -20.18
N ARG A 5 -8.44 -10.38 -20.53
CA ARG A 5 -7.09 -10.50 -19.97
C ARG A 5 -7.09 -9.98 -18.53
N ALA A 6 -6.57 -10.76 -17.62
CA ALA A 6 -6.38 -10.38 -16.22
C ALA A 6 -5.00 -10.85 -15.74
N LEU A 7 -4.40 -10.04 -14.88
CA LEU A 7 -3.07 -10.28 -14.35
C LEU A 7 -3.07 -10.23 -12.82
N GLN A 8 -2.10 -10.91 -12.22
CA GLN A 8 -1.64 -10.61 -10.87
C GLN A 8 -0.22 -10.06 -10.98
N VAL A 9 -0.04 -8.85 -10.48
CA VAL A 9 1.22 -8.11 -10.55
C VAL A 9 1.61 -7.69 -9.15
N ASP A 10 2.82 -8.04 -8.75
CA ASP A 10 3.35 -7.80 -7.42
C ASP A 10 4.07 -6.44 -7.38
N ALA A 11 3.52 -5.46 -6.68
CA ALA A 11 4.09 -4.13 -6.49
C ALA A 11 5.21 -4.12 -5.45
N PHE A 12 6.09 -3.12 -5.53
CA PHE A 12 7.22 -2.89 -4.63
C PHE A 12 8.25 -4.03 -4.62
N THR A 13 8.36 -4.77 -5.72
CA THR A 13 9.32 -5.86 -5.87
C THR A 13 9.78 -5.97 -7.33
N ALA A 14 10.93 -6.61 -7.52
CA ALA A 14 11.42 -7.04 -8.83
C ALA A 14 11.27 -8.56 -9.03
N GLU A 15 10.75 -9.28 -8.03
CA GLU A 15 10.59 -10.73 -8.04
C GLU A 15 9.11 -11.11 -7.91
N PRO A 16 8.58 -12.02 -8.75
CA PRO A 16 7.25 -12.57 -8.57
C PRO A 16 7.09 -13.28 -7.22
N PHE A 17 5.86 -13.29 -6.71
CA PHE A 17 5.45 -13.85 -5.42
C PHE A 17 5.99 -13.11 -4.19
N ALA A 18 6.48 -11.89 -4.37
CA ALA A 18 6.96 -11.01 -3.30
C ALA A 18 6.16 -9.68 -3.32
N GLY A 19 6.49 -8.70 -2.47
CA GLY A 19 5.81 -7.40 -2.48
C GLY A 19 4.29 -7.46 -2.22
N ASN A 20 3.54 -6.48 -2.70
CA ASN A 20 2.08 -6.42 -2.53
C ASN A 20 1.34 -6.78 -3.83
N ALA A 21 0.53 -7.85 -3.82
CA ALA A 21 -0.11 -8.37 -5.02
C ALA A 21 -1.35 -7.55 -5.41
N ALA A 22 -1.38 -7.08 -6.65
CA ALA A 22 -2.54 -6.39 -7.23
C ALA A 22 -3.10 -7.17 -8.42
N GLY A 23 -4.42 -7.15 -8.55
CA GLY A 23 -5.09 -7.57 -9.77
C GLY A 23 -5.02 -6.45 -10.80
N VAL A 24 -4.81 -6.78 -12.07
CA VAL A 24 -4.84 -5.79 -13.16
C VAL A 24 -5.69 -6.31 -14.31
N VAL A 25 -6.69 -5.53 -14.71
CA VAL A 25 -7.48 -5.74 -15.92
C VAL A 25 -7.16 -4.57 -16.88
N PRO A 26 -6.28 -4.78 -17.88
CA PRO A 26 -5.78 -3.70 -18.74
C PRO A 26 -6.83 -3.08 -19.66
N ASN A 27 -7.93 -3.78 -19.91
CA ASN A 27 -9.08 -3.29 -20.65
C ASN A 27 -10.37 -3.82 -20.02
N ALA A 28 -11.09 -2.94 -19.34
CA ALA A 28 -12.35 -3.17 -18.67
C ALA A 28 -13.52 -2.44 -19.36
N ASP A 29 -13.33 -1.97 -20.59
CA ASP A 29 -14.39 -1.31 -21.35
C ASP A 29 -15.54 -2.29 -21.61
N GLY A 30 -16.75 -1.86 -21.26
CA GLY A 30 -17.96 -2.68 -21.39
C GLY A 30 -18.31 -3.55 -20.18
N LEU A 31 -17.46 -3.63 -19.15
CA LEU A 31 -17.85 -4.20 -17.86
C LEU A 31 -18.77 -3.25 -17.10
N ASP A 32 -19.76 -3.79 -16.40
CA ASP A 32 -20.48 -3.04 -15.37
C ASP A 32 -19.85 -3.23 -13.98
N ASP A 33 -20.39 -2.51 -13.00
CA ASP A 33 -19.86 -2.48 -11.63
C ASP A 33 -19.97 -3.84 -10.94
N ALA A 34 -21.04 -4.58 -11.20
CA ALA A 34 -21.25 -5.91 -10.63
C ALA A 34 -20.24 -6.92 -11.21
N GLN A 35 -19.97 -6.86 -12.51
CA GLN A 35 -18.95 -7.68 -13.16
C GLN A 35 -17.54 -7.36 -12.63
N MET A 36 -17.17 -6.08 -12.50
CA MET A 36 -15.87 -5.71 -11.93
C MET A 36 -15.74 -6.18 -10.48
N GLN A 37 -16.78 -6.03 -9.66
CA GLN A 37 -16.77 -6.52 -8.28
C GLN A 37 -16.64 -8.04 -8.20
N ALA A 38 -17.33 -8.79 -9.06
CA ALA A 38 -17.24 -10.24 -9.13
C ALA A 38 -15.83 -10.70 -9.58
N ILE A 39 -15.23 -10.02 -10.55
CA ILE A 39 -13.86 -10.32 -11.00
C ILE A 39 -12.84 -10.03 -9.89
N ALA A 40 -12.96 -8.89 -9.21
CA ALA A 40 -12.09 -8.57 -8.08
C ALA A 40 -12.23 -9.59 -6.94
N ASN A 41 -13.45 -10.08 -6.69
CA ASN A 41 -13.71 -11.14 -5.71
C ASN A 41 -13.06 -12.48 -6.12
N GLU A 42 -13.15 -12.87 -7.39
CA GLU A 42 -12.56 -14.11 -7.92
C GLU A 42 -11.02 -14.07 -7.89
N LEU A 43 -10.42 -12.92 -8.21
CA LEU A 43 -8.96 -12.74 -8.14
C LEU A 43 -8.42 -12.79 -6.71
N ALA A 44 -9.25 -12.43 -5.73
CA ALA A 44 -8.99 -12.58 -4.28
C ALA A 44 -7.64 -12.03 -3.80
N VAL A 45 -7.20 -10.92 -4.42
CA VAL A 45 -6.06 -10.09 -4.00
C VAL A 45 -6.57 -8.84 -3.28
N SER A 46 -5.69 -8.04 -2.68
CA SER A 46 -6.10 -6.88 -1.88
C SER A 46 -6.95 -5.90 -2.70
N GLU A 47 -6.49 -5.54 -3.90
CA GLU A 47 -7.22 -4.70 -4.85
C GLU A 47 -6.96 -5.13 -6.29
N THR A 48 -7.95 -4.90 -7.15
CA THR A 48 -7.87 -5.07 -8.60
C THR A 48 -8.09 -3.73 -9.30
N ALA A 49 -7.16 -3.33 -10.16
CA ALA A 49 -7.23 -2.13 -11.01
C ALA A 49 -7.86 -2.46 -12.37
N PHE A 50 -8.94 -1.76 -12.72
CA PHE A 50 -9.67 -1.90 -13.98
C PHE A 50 -9.47 -0.67 -14.86
N PHE A 51 -8.74 -0.85 -15.97
CA PHE A 51 -8.42 0.24 -16.90
C PHE A 51 -9.49 0.43 -17.97
N ARG A 52 -9.78 1.68 -18.29
CA ARG A 52 -10.75 2.11 -19.29
C ARG A 52 -10.20 3.28 -20.11
N GLU A 53 -10.85 3.55 -21.24
CA GLU A 53 -10.66 4.81 -21.96
C GLU A 53 -11.06 6.01 -21.09
N SER A 54 -10.35 7.13 -21.24
CA SER A 54 -10.64 8.40 -20.57
C SER A 54 -10.75 9.52 -21.59
N ASP A 55 -11.66 10.47 -21.34
CA ASP A 55 -11.77 11.72 -22.11
C ASP A 55 -10.93 12.87 -21.49
N GLU A 56 -10.40 12.69 -20.28
CA GLU A 56 -9.72 13.73 -19.48
C GLU A 56 -8.23 13.45 -19.23
N ALA A 57 -7.80 12.19 -19.37
CA ALA A 57 -6.45 11.72 -19.11
C ALA A 57 -6.03 10.66 -20.15
N ASP A 58 -4.80 10.14 -20.04
CA ASP A 58 -4.33 9.08 -20.94
C ASP A 58 -5.11 7.78 -20.74
N ARG A 59 -5.54 7.50 -19.49
CA ARG A 59 -6.37 6.34 -19.10
C ARG A 59 -7.23 6.67 -17.89
N ARG A 60 -8.33 5.93 -17.73
CA ARG A 60 -9.11 5.90 -16.49
C ARG A 60 -8.90 4.58 -15.78
N VAL A 61 -8.89 4.59 -14.45
CA VAL A 61 -8.83 3.39 -13.63
C VAL A 61 -9.85 3.42 -12.51
N ARG A 62 -10.39 2.25 -12.17
CA ARG A 62 -11.20 2.02 -10.96
C ARG A 62 -10.57 0.89 -10.15
N TYR A 63 -10.66 0.98 -8.83
CA TYR A 63 -10.06 0.01 -7.92
C TYR A 63 -11.12 -0.70 -7.12
N PHE A 64 -11.06 -2.02 -7.07
CA PHE A 64 -11.99 -2.82 -6.28
C PHE A 64 -11.21 -3.74 -5.35
N THR A 65 -11.56 -3.71 -4.07
CA THR A 65 -11.27 -4.84 -3.17
C THR A 65 -12.21 -6.01 -3.52
N PRO A 66 -12.02 -7.20 -2.91
CA PRO A 66 -12.94 -8.31 -3.10
C PRO A 66 -14.40 -8.01 -2.71
N THR A 67 -14.68 -6.93 -1.99
CA THR A 67 -16.00 -6.61 -1.44
C THR A 67 -16.56 -5.24 -1.80
N THR A 68 -15.72 -4.27 -2.19
CA THR A 68 -16.18 -2.91 -2.52
C THR A 68 -15.23 -2.21 -3.49
N GLU A 69 -15.74 -1.19 -4.19
CA GLU A 69 -14.89 -0.20 -4.85
C GLU A 69 -14.19 0.69 -3.81
N VAL A 70 -12.97 1.13 -4.12
CA VAL A 70 -12.21 2.14 -3.38
C VAL A 70 -11.74 3.24 -4.34
N ASP A 71 -11.64 4.48 -3.84
CA ASP A 71 -11.43 5.64 -4.71
C ASP A 71 -10.00 5.75 -5.27
N LEU A 72 -9.02 5.19 -4.56
CA LEU A 72 -7.61 5.18 -4.94
C LEU A 72 -6.87 4.00 -4.30
N CYS A 73 -5.96 3.37 -5.04
CA CYS A 73 -5.02 2.39 -4.48
C CYS A 73 -3.61 2.57 -5.06
N GLY A 74 -2.64 2.89 -4.19
CA GLY A 74 -1.28 3.22 -4.60
C GLY A 74 -0.50 2.04 -5.19
N HIS A 75 -0.51 0.88 -4.51
CA HIS A 75 0.26 -0.27 -4.97
C HIS A 75 -0.31 -0.84 -6.27
N ALA A 76 -1.64 -0.87 -6.44
CA ALA A 76 -2.28 -1.28 -7.68
C ALA A 76 -1.94 -0.34 -8.85
N THR A 77 -1.82 0.97 -8.58
CA THR A 77 -1.34 1.97 -9.56
C THR A 77 0.10 1.68 -9.98
N ILE A 78 1.00 1.41 -9.02
CA ILE A 78 2.40 1.08 -9.27
C ILE A 78 2.52 -0.22 -10.06
N ALA A 79 1.81 -1.26 -9.63
CA ALA A 79 1.76 -2.56 -10.29
C ALA A 79 1.33 -2.43 -11.76
N SER A 80 0.21 -1.74 -12.00
CA SER A 80 -0.34 -1.61 -13.34
C SER A 80 0.56 -0.80 -14.27
N HIS A 81 1.15 0.31 -13.81
CA HIS A 81 1.99 1.14 -14.67
C HIS A 81 3.34 0.49 -14.98
N ALA A 82 3.92 -0.23 -14.01
CA ALA A 82 5.13 -1.02 -14.24
C ALA A 82 4.85 -2.10 -15.30
N HIS A 83 3.71 -2.79 -15.20
CA HIS A 83 3.30 -3.78 -16.20
C HIS A 83 3.03 -3.13 -17.57
N LEU A 84 2.35 -1.98 -17.64
CA LEU A 84 2.09 -1.30 -18.91
C LEU A 84 3.40 -0.89 -19.63
N LEU A 85 4.45 -0.52 -18.89
CA LEU A 85 5.77 -0.28 -19.44
C LEU A 85 6.40 -1.59 -19.96
N GLU A 86 6.37 -2.65 -19.15
CA GLU A 86 6.90 -3.98 -19.50
C GLU A 86 6.25 -4.54 -20.77
N ASP A 87 4.92 -4.41 -20.89
CA ASP A 87 4.12 -4.88 -22.03
C ASP A 87 4.25 -3.96 -23.28
N GLY A 88 5.01 -2.85 -23.17
CA GLY A 88 5.23 -1.90 -24.25
C GLY A 88 4.00 -1.07 -24.63
N VAL A 89 3.03 -0.96 -23.73
CA VAL A 89 1.79 -0.19 -23.89
C VAL A 89 2.02 1.31 -23.61
N ILE A 90 3.01 1.62 -22.76
CA ILE A 90 3.49 2.98 -22.51
C ILE A 90 5.01 3.05 -22.62
N ASP A 91 5.53 4.24 -22.92
CA ASP A 91 6.94 4.57 -22.79
C ASP A 91 7.22 5.15 -21.38
N ALA A 92 8.50 5.22 -20.99
CA ALA A 92 8.92 5.97 -19.81
C ALA A 92 8.53 7.46 -19.94
N GLY A 93 8.15 8.08 -18.83
CA GLY A 93 7.67 9.46 -18.78
C GLY A 93 6.53 9.66 -17.78
N THR A 94 5.87 10.81 -17.87
CA THR A 94 4.70 11.14 -17.05
C THR A 94 3.42 10.80 -17.80
N HIS A 95 2.53 10.06 -17.14
CA HIS A 95 1.23 9.61 -17.65
C HIS A 95 0.12 10.13 -16.75
N SER A 96 -0.90 10.72 -17.36
CA SER A 96 -2.09 11.18 -16.65
C SER A 96 -3.08 10.03 -16.45
N LEU A 97 -3.59 9.90 -15.23
CA LEU A 97 -4.47 8.81 -14.80
C LEU A 97 -5.73 9.37 -14.13
N GLU A 98 -6.88 9.19 -14.76
CA GLU A 98 -8.17 9.55 -14.18
C GLU A 98 -8.63 8.50 -13.15
N THR A 99 -8.97 8.96 -11.95
CA THR A 99 -9.46 8.16 -10.82
C THR A 99 -10.76 8.75 -10.25
N ASN A 100 -11.33 8.15 -9.20
CA ASN A 100 -12.51 8.72 -8.53
C ASN A 100 -12.19 10.00 -7.74
N VAL A 101 -10.92 10.25 -7.40
CA VAL A 101 -10.47 11.47 -6.70
C VAL A 101 -9.94 12.55 -7.64
N GLY A 102 -9.97 12.31 -8.96
CA GLY A 102 -9.48 13.24 -9.99
C GLY A 102 -8.33 12.66 -10.83
N VAL A 103 -7.70 13.51 -11.63
CA VAL A 103 -6.57 13.14 -12.49
C VAL A 103 -5.25 13.25 -11.72
N LEU A 104 -4.47 12.17 -11.74
CA LEU A 104 -3.16 12.06 -11.12
C LEU A 104 -2.07 11.94 -12.18
N ASP A 105 -0.89 12.49 -11.90
CA ASP A 105 0.31 12.29 -12.72
C ASP A 105 1.15 11.13 -12.16
N ILE A 106 1.36 10.10 -12.98
CA ILE A 106 2.19 8.93 -12.65
C ILE A 106 3.47 9.01 -13.46
N GLU A 107 4.62 9.05 -12.78
CA GLU A 107 5.92 9.05 -13.44
C GLU A 107 6.47 7.63 -13.51
N VAL A 108 6.91 7.21 -14.69
CA VAL A 108 7.49 5.91 -14.96
C VAL A 108 8.91 6.11 -15.49
N GLU A 109 9.90 5.61 -14.75
CA GLU A 109 11.32 5.70 -15.14
C GLU A 109 11.69 4.58 -16.14
N GLU A 110 12.79 4.76 -16.89
CA GLU A 110 13.27 3.77 -17.87
C GLU A 110 13.60 2.41 -17.24
N ASP A 111 13.92 2.39 -15.94
CA ASP A 111 14.21 1.16 -15.21
C ASP A 111 12.94 0.47 -14.68
N GLY A 112 11.74 0.97 -14.98
CA GLY A 112 10.48 0.42 -14.51
C GLY A 112 10.07 0.85 -13.10
N THR A 113 10.80 1.76 -12.47
CA THR A 113 10.33 2.40 -11.23
C THR A 113 9.15 3.31 -11.53
N VAL A 114 8.03 3.08 -10.86
CA VAL A 114 6.85 3.94 -10.93
C VAL A 114 6.79 4.81 -9.68
N TRP A 115 6.49 6.08 -9.85
CA TRP A 115 6.35 7.07 -8.79
C TRP A 115 4.95 7.69 -8.78
N MET A 116 4.35 7.75 -7.60
CA MET A 116 3.08 8.41 -7.34
C MET A 116 3.25 9.49 -6.27
N THR A 117 2.74 10.68 -6.54
CA THR A 117 2.65 11.75 -5.55
C THR A 117 1.54 11.44 -4.55
N GLN A 118 1.81 11.63 -3.26
CA GLN A 118 0.84 11.47 -2.18
C GLN A 118 0.19 12.82 -1.82
N ASP A 119 -0.87 12.77 -1.01
CA ASP A 119 -1.45 13.98 -0.46
C ASP A 119 -0.47 14.70 0.47
N ARG A 120 -0.77 15.96 0.75
CA ARG A 120 0.01 16.77 1.67
C ARG A 120 0.08 16.06 3.03
N PRO A 121 1.27 15.90 3.63
CA PRO A 121 1.40 15.17 4.87
C PRO A 121 0.75 15.91 6.05
N GLU A 122 0.13 15.15 6.93
CA GLU A 122 -0.38 15.60 8.24
C GLU A 122 0.27 14.73 9.31
N ILE A 123 0.95 15.35 10.28
CA ILE A 123 1.62 14.67 11.40
C ILE A 123 1.06 15.22 12.70
N ARG A 124 0.64 14.33 13.59
CA ARG A 124 0.13 14.65 14.91
C ARG A 124 0.73 13.71 15.93
N GLU A 125 1.61 14.23 16.78
CA GLU A 125 2.09 13.52 17.95
C GLU A 125 0.92 13.07 18.84
N VAL A 126 1.07 11.89 19.44
CA VAL A 126 0.09 11.30 20.35
C VAL A 126 0.74 10.93 21.68
N ASP A 127 0.00 11.17 22.75
CA ASP A 127 0.41 10.81 24.12
C ASP A 127 -0.23 9.47 24.48
N LEU A 128 0.41 8.38 24.06
CA LEU A 128 0.02 7.02 24.39
C LEU A 128 1.04 6.40 25.33
N ASP A 129 0.57 5.49 26.18
CA ASP A 129 1.44 4.73 27.07
C ASP A 129 2.26 3.71 26.25
N TYR A 130 3.58 3.86 26.28
CA TYR A 130 4.50 2.95 25.60
C TYR A 130 4.36 1.50 26.10
N GLU A 131 4.01 1.29 27.37
CA GLU A 131 3.80 -0.06 27.93
C GLU A 131 2.63 -0.74 27.21
N ARG A 132 1.53 0.00 27.00
CA ARG A 132 0.37 -0.50 26.25
C ARG A 132 0.71 -0.81 24.79
N ILE A 133 1.49 0.04 24.12
CA ILE A 133 1.88 -0.20 22.72
C ILE A 133 2.79 -1.42 22.62
N ALA A 134 3.75 -1.56 23.52
CA ALA A 134 4.64 -2.72 23.56
C ALA A 134 3.88 -4.02 23.81
N ASP A 135 2.95 -4.02 24.78
CA ASP A 135 2.07 -5.16 25.06
C ASP A 135 1.21 -5.53 23.84
N ALA A 136 0.62 -4.53 23.17
CA ALA A 136 -0.20 -4.75 21.98
C ALA A 136 0.60 -5.30 20.79
N LEU A 137 1.89 -4.98 20.68
CA LEU A 137 2.80 -5.50 19.65
C LEU A 137 3.52 -6.79 20.08
N GLY A 138 3.36 -7.24 21.32
CA GLY A 138 4.00 -8.43 21.85
C GLY A 138 5.52 -8.32 22.03
N ILE A 139 6.02 -7.11 22.33
CA ILE A 139 7.46 -6.82 22.50
C ILE A 139 7.79 -6.25 23.89
N ASP A 140 9.07 -6.22 24.25
CA ASP A 140 9.53 -5.62 25.50
C ASP A 140 9.38 -4.09 25.45
N HIS A 141 8.90 -3.48 26.54
CA HIS A 141 8.73 -2.03 26.66
C HIS A 141 10.01 -1.23 26.37
N ALA A 142 11.18 -1.77 26.75
CA ALA A 142 12.47 -1.14 26.49
C ALA A 142 12.77 -1.00 24.97
N ALA A 143 12.09 -1.77 24.12
CA ALA A 143 12.19 -1.63 22.67
C ALA A 143 11.63 -0.29 22.17
N LEU A 144 10.74 0.36 22.93
CA LEU A 144 10.10 1.62 22.56
C LEU A 144 10.61 2.82 23.36
N GLU A 145 10.91 2.67 24.66
CA GLU A 145 11.26 3.81 25.52
C GLU A 145 12.49 4.60 25.03
N ASP A 146 13.57 3.91 24.71
CA ASP A 146 14.85 4.56 24.37
C ASP A 146 14.76 5.30 23.03
N VAL A 147 14.10 4.69 22.04
CA VAL A 147 13.91 5.28 20.71
C VAL A 147 12.80 6.34 20.71
N GLY A 148 11.78 6.16 21.56
CA GLY A 148 10.64 7.05 21.73
C GLY A 148 10.98 8.42 22.34
N ALA A 149 12.15 8.54 22.97
CA ALA A 149 12.66 9.80 23.49
C ALA A 149 13.13 10.75 22.37
N ASP A 150 13.68 10.20 21.29
CA ASP A 150 14.14 10.94 20.12
C ASP A 150 13.05 10.99 19.03
N PHE A 151 12.21 9.96 18.95
CA PHE A 151 11.17 9.80 17.93
C PHE A 151 9.80 9.51 18.58
N PRO A 152 8.98 10.53 18.86
CA PRO A 152 7.71 10.34 19.57
C PRO A 152 6.69 9.57 18.73
N LEU A 153 5.78 8.86 19.38
CA LEU A 153 4.62 8.28 18.73
C LEU A 153 3.79 9.37 18.03
N ALA A 154 3.41 9.12 16.78
CA ALA A 154 2.61 10.06 16.02
C ALA A 154 1.66 9.36 15.06
N VAL A 155 0.50 9.97 14.83
CA VAL A 155 -0.32 9.66 13.67
C VAL A 155 0.22 10.46 12.49
N ALA A 156 0.65 9.76 11.45
CA ALA A 156 1.10 10.37 10.20
C ALA A 156 0.19 9.95 9.05
N SER A 157 -0.13 10.88 8.17
CA SER A 157 -0.99 10.64 7.00
C SER A 157 -0.44 11.34 5.78
N THR A 158 -0.51 10.68 4.62
CA THR A 158 -0.43 11.31 3.29
C THR A 158 -1.64 10.91 2.43
N GLY A 159 -2.80 10.80 3.09
CA GLY A 159 -4.08 10.37 2.52
C GLY A 159 -4.81 9.39 3.45
N LEU A 160 -4.06 8.41 4.00
CA LEU A 160 -4.53 7.48 5.03
C LEU A 160 -3.68 7.64 6.30
N PRO A 161 -4.29 7.76 7.50
CA PRO A 161 -3.57 7.91 8.75
C PRO A 161 -3.06 6.56 9.28
N PHE A 162 -1.83 6.55 9.80
CA PHE A 162 -1.20 5.40 10.46
C PHE A 162 -0.56 5.85 11.77
N LEU A 163 -0.68 5.05 12.82
CA LEU A 163 0.10 5.24 14.05
C LEU A 163 1.52 4.75 13.78
N VAL A 164 2.46 5.67 13.68
CA VAL A 164 3.88 5.42 13.43
C VAL A 164 4.57 5.15 14.76
N VAL A 165 5.18 3.96 14.88
CA VAL A 165 5.80 3.45 16.11
C VAL A 165 7.27 3.14 15.86
N PRO A 166 8.20 4.01 16.27
CA PRO A 166 9.63 3.72 16.23
C PRO A 166 10.00 2.62 17.21
N VAL A 167 10.81 1.66 16.78
CA VAL A 167 11.26 0.50 17.56
C VAL A 167 12.77 0.36 17.44
N ASN A 168 13.41 0.16 18.58
CA ASN A 168 14.85 -0.02 18.63
C ASN A 168 15.23 -1.40 18.08
N PHE A 169 16.17 -1.47 17.14
CA PHE A 169 16.68 -2.69 16.51
C PHE A 169 15.67 -3.54 15.72
N LEU A 170 16.19 -4.25 14.72
CA LEU A 170 15.41 -5.16 13.89
C LEU A 170 14.91 -6.37 14.69
N GLU A 171 15.67 -6.81 15.70
CA GLU A 171 15.33 -7.97 16.53
C GLU A 171 13.93 -7.81 17.16
N HIS A 172 13.58 -6.62 17.66
CA HIS A 172 12.27 -6.37 18.27
C HIS A 172 11.14 -6.34 17.23
N VAL A 173 11.37 -5.70 16.08
CA VAL A 173 10.41 -5.72 14.95
C VAL A 173 10.15 -7.14 14.45
N SER A 174 11.21 -7.95 14.36
CA SER A 174 11.13 -9.35 13.92
C SER A 174 10.37 -10.25 14.89
N ALA A 175 10.37 -9.91 16.18
CA ALA A 175 9.76 -10.71 17.23
C ALA A 175 8.31 -10.34 17.54
N MET A 176 7.74 -9.29 16.91
CA MET A 176 6.37 -8.86 17.21
C MET A 176 5.36 -9.97 16.92
N ASP A 177 4.48 -10.19 17.89
CA ASP A 177 3.33 -11.10 17.86
C ASP A 177 2.12 -10.30 18.35
N PRO A 178 1.48 -9.49 17.47
CA PRO A 178 0.52 -8.49 17.90
C PRO A 178 -0.78 -9.10 18.45
N ASP A 179 -1.29 -8.52 19.54
CA ASP A 179 -2.70 -8.68 19.91
C ASP A 179 -3.54 -7.79 18.99
N PHE A 180 -4.07 -8.39 17.93
CA PHE A 180 -4.86 -7.66 16.94
C PHE A 180 -6.07 -6.93 17.53
N GLY A 181 -6.67 -7.44 18.62
CA GLY A 181 -7.79 -6.74 19.27
C GLY A 181 -7.35 -5.44 19.93
N GLU A 182 -6.17 -5.44 20.57
CA GLU A 182 -5.58 -4.21 21.12
C GLU A 182 -5.06 -3.27 20.03
N VAL A 183 -4.49 -3.81 18.95
CA VAL A 183 -4.11 -3.00 17.78
C VAL A 183 -5.32 -2.26 17.19
N GLU A 184 -6.46 -2.94 17.03
CA GLU A 184 -7.73 -2.31 16.61
C GLU A 184 -8.15 -1.20 17.58
N ALA A 185 -8.19 -1.50 18.89
CA ALA A 185 -8.62 -0.55 19.90
C ALA A 185 -7.74 0.71 19.97
N ILE A 186 -6.41 0.55 19.87
CA ILE A 186 -5.46 1.65 19.81
C ILE A 186 -5.65 2.47 18.54
N SER A 187 -5.76 1.80 17.39
CA SER A 187 -5.91 2.48 16.09
C SER A 187 -7.19 3.31 16.04
N GLU A 188 -8.30 2.77 16.56
CA GLU A 188 -9.57 3.50 16.69
C GLU A 188 -9.45 4.71 17.62
N GLU A 189 -8.78 4.57 18.77
CA GLU A 189 -8.60 5.65 19.75
C GLU A 189 -7.88 6.87 19.16
N VAL A 190 -6.89 6.64 18.29
CA VAL A 190 -6.11 7.72 17.67
C VAL A 190 -6.54 8.09 16.25
N GLU A 191 -7.64 7.50 15.78
CA GLU A 191 -8.19 7.70 14.43
C GLU A 191 -7.19 7.32 13.31
N ALA A 192 -6.47 6.21 13.50
CA ALA A 192 -5.55 5.63 12.53
C ALA A 192 -6.13 4.36 11.88
N THR A 193 -5.66 4.04 10.68
CA THR A 193 -6.00 2.80 9.95
C THR A 193 -5.38 1.56 10.61
N GLY A 194 -4.23 1.75 11.24
CA GLY A 194 -3.42 0.68 11.81
C GLY A 194 -2.11 1.21 12.39
N ILE A 195 -1.26 0.29 12.82
CA ILE A 195 0.05 0.56 13.38
C ILE A 195 1.13 0.24 12.34
N TYR A 196 1.97 1.24 12.04
CA TYR A 196 3.19 1.06 11.25
C TYR A 196 4.40 1.12 12.19
N ALA A 197 4.89 -0.05 12.58
CA ALA A 197 6.04 -0.19 13.46
C ALA A 197 7.31 -0.33 12.63
N PHE A 198 8.37 0.40 12.97
CA PHE A 198 9.60 0.40 12.16
C PHE A 198 10.87 0.50 12.99
N SER A 199 11.99 0.03 12.43
CA SER A 199 13.34 0.26 12.94
C SER A 199 14.24 0.86 11.86
N PHE A 200 15.26 1.61 12.27
CA PHE A 200 16.38 2.03 11.41
C PHE A 200 17.38 0.90 11.13
N ASP A 201 17.29 -0.20 11.88
CA ASP A 201 18.05 -1.42 11.61
C ASP A 201 17.26 -2.29 10.62
N ALA A 202 17.90 -2.65 9.51
CA ALA A 202 17.28 -3.30 8.36
C ALA A 202 18.10 -4.52 7.89
N LEU A 203 17.46 -5.43 7.17
CA LEU A 203 18.07 -6.63 6.60
C LEU A 203 19.00 -6.26 5.45
N GLU A 204 18.56 -5.37 4.56
CA GLU A 204 19.35 -4.90 3.43
C GLU A 204 20.15 -3.65 3.80
N ALA A 205 21.43 -3.61 3.39
CA ALA A 205 22.33 -2.51 3.72
C ALA A 205 21.95 -1.17 3.08
N ASP A 206 21.19 -1.21 1.98
CA ASP A 206 20.71 -0.02 1.26
C ASP A 206 19.32 0.42 1.75
N SER A 207 18.68 -0.34 2.65
CA SER A 207 17.41 0.02 3.27
C SER A 207 17.64 1.04 4.39
N THR A 208 16.81 2.07 4.42
CA THR A 208 16.75 3.08 5.47
C THR A 208 16.00 2.59 6.70
N LEU A 209 14.87 1.89 6.48
CA LEU A 209 14.03 1.35 7.55
C LEU A 209 13.57 -0.06 7.22
N HIS A 210 13.36 -0.86 8.26
CA HIS A 210 12.52 -2.05 8.21
C HIS A 210 11.17 -1.78 8.90
N GLY A 211 10.07 -1.96 8.18
CA GLY A 211 8.72 -1.74 8.67
C GLY A 211 7.89 -3.01 8.75
N ARG A 212 6.83 -2.96 9.57
CA ARG A 212 5.69 -3.88 9.57
C ARG A 212 4.40 -3.06 9.73
N MET A 213 3.34 -3.46 9.05
CA MET A 213 2.07 -2.75 9.04
C MET A 213 0.94 -3.66 9.47
N PHE A 214 0.26 -3.30 10.56
CA PHE A 214 -0.86 -4.05 11.13
C PHE A 214 -2.14 -3.22 11.03
N ALA A 215 -3.13 -3.70 10.26
CA ALA A 215 -4.43 -3.04 10.12
C ALA A 215 -5.60 -4.05 10.20
N PRO A 216 -5.72 -4.79 11.32
CA PRO A 216 -6.76 -5.81 11.49
C PRO A 216 -8.19 -5.29 11.27
N ALA A 217 -8.50 -4.05 11.65
CA ALA A 217 -9.80 -3.41 11.42
C ALA A 217 -10.14 -3.23 9.92
N ALA A 218 -9.12 -3.16 9.06
CA ALA A 218 -9.27 -3.11 7.60
C ALA A 218 -9.42 -4.52 6.99
N GLY A 219 -9.49 -5.58 7.80
CA GLY A 219 -9.55 -6.97 7.37
C GLY A 219 -8.19 -7.56 6.99
N VAL A 220 -7.10 -6.83 7.21
CA VAL A 220 -5.74 -7.23 6.87
C VAL A 220 -4.90 -7.27 8.16
N PRO A 221 -4.71 -8.45 8.78
CA PRO A 221 -3.95 -8.54 10.03
C PRO A 221 -2.53 -7.95 9.92
N GLU A 222 -1.81 -8.29 8.86
CA GLU A 222 -0.53 -7.69 8.49
C GLU A 222 -0.47 -7.50 6.97
N ASP A 223 -0.26 -6.26 6.51
CA ASP A 223 -0.13 -5.93 5.09
C ASP A 223 1.33 -6.15 4.64
N PRO A 224 1.59 -6.85 3.51
CA PRO A 224 2.96 -7.18 3.11
C PRO A 224 3.81 -5.96 2.78
N VAL A 225 3.30 -4.99 2.02
CA VAL A 225 4.04 -3.76 1.70
C VAL A 225 3.08 -2.59 1.52
N THR A 226 3.23 -1.56 2.35
CA THR A 226 2.28 -0.46 2.46
C THR A 226 2.90 0.86 2.02
N GLY A 227 2.73 1.22 0.75
CA GLY A 227 3.30 2.45 0.17
C GLY A 227 2.82 3.73 0.88
N THR A 228 1.54 3.83 1.21
CA THR A 228 0.95 4.99 1.90
C THR A 228 1.54 5.17 3.31
N ALA A 229 1.70 4.09 4.07
CA ALA A 229 2.33 4.13 5.39
C ALA A 229 3.82 4.47 5.31
N SER A 230 4.51 4.00 4.27
CA SER A 230 5.90 4.37 3.98
C SER A 230 6.04 5.86 3.66
N GLY A 231 5.16 6.41 2.82
CA GLY A 231 5.13 7.85 2.51
C GLY A 231 4.87 8.70 3.75
N ALA A 232 3.86 8.34 4.55
CA ALA A 232 3.52 9.00 5.80
C ALA A 232 4.69 8.95 6.82
N THR A 233 5.34 7.79 6.96
CA THR A 233 6.50 7.62 7.84
C THR A 233 7.69 8.45 7.36
N GLY A 234 7.95 8.52 6.06
CA GLY A 234 8.99 9.40 5.52
C GLY A 234 8.74 10.88 5.85
N ALA A 235 7.49 11.34 5.77
CA ALA A 235 7.12 12.70 6.15
C ALA A 235 7.27 12.94 7.67
N TYR A 236 6.89 11.95 8.49
CA TYR A 236 7.12 11.97 9.93
C TYR A 236 8.61 12.10 10.27
N LEU A 237 9.48 11.31 9.64
CA LEU A 237 10.93 11.38 9.86
C LEU A 237 11.51 12.76 9.54
N ARG A 238 10.93 13.46 8.56
CA ARG A 238 11.31 14.84 8.23
C ARG A 238 10.87 15.84 9.31
N GLU A 239 9.66 15.67 9.85
CA GLU A 239 9.10 16.53 10.89
C GLU A 239 9.90 16.43 12.20
N VAL A 240 10.30 15.21 12.59
CA VAL A 240 11.07 14.96 13.82
C VAL A 240 12.59 15.11 13.63
N GLU A 241 13.04 15.61 12.47
CA GLU A 241 14.46 15.82 12.13
C GLU A 241 15.32 14.56 12.35
N ALA A 242 14.85 13.40 11.89
CA ALA A 242 15.40 12.10 12.28
C ALA A 242 16.83 11.79 11.82
N PHE A 243 17.40 12.61 10.94
CA PHE A 243 18.73 12.39 10.37
C PHE A 243 19.68 13.52 10.76
N ASP A 244 20.89 13.13 11.17
CA ASP A 244 21.99 14.08 11.38
C ASP A 244 22.40 14.72 10.04
N GLY A 245 22.11 16.02 9.86
CA GLY A 245 22.57 16.79 8.70
C GLY A 245 21.49 17.05 7.66
N GLU A 246 21.81 16.81 6.38
CA GLU A 246 20.85 17.02 5.30
C GLU A 246 19.90 15.81 5.21
N PHE A 247 18.60 16.10 5.11
CA PHE A 247 17.58 15.07 4.96
C PHE A 247 17.83 14.28 3.66
N PRO A 248 17.76 12.93 3.66
CA PRO A 248 18.04 12.13 2.47
C PRO A 248 17.15 12.53 1.28
N ASP A 249 17.75 12.63 0.09
CA ASP A 249 17.00 12.88 -1.15
C ASP A 249 15.98 11.77 -1.44
N GLU A 250 16.33 10.53 -1.06
CA GLU A 250 15.51 9.34 -1.19
C GLU A 250 15.81 8.40 -0.02
N MET A 251 14.76 7.74 0.47
CA MET A 251 14.84 6.65 1.46
C MET A 251 14.26 5.37 0.86
N VAL A 252 14.71 4.22 1.36
CA VAL A 252 14.19 2.90 0.95
C VAL A 252 13.67 2.18 2.18
N PHE A 253 12.38 1.84 2.19
CA PHE A 253 11.75 1.13 3.30
C PHE A 253 11.47 -0.29 2.87
N GLU A 254 11.99 -1.26 3.61
CA GLU A 254 11.70 -2.67 3.41
C GLU A 254 10.58 -3.14 4.32
N GLN A 255 9.69 -4.00 3.81
CA GLN A 255 8.53 -4.53 4.54
C GLN A 255 8.22 -5.95 4.04
N GLY A 256 7.42 -6.71 4.79
CA GLY A 256 6.80 -7.95 4.30
C GLY A 256 7.65 -9.22 4.43
N HIS A 257 8.87 -9.09 4.92
CA HIS A 257 9.80 -10.20 5.15
C HIS A 257 9.24 -11.27 6.11
N PHE A 258 8.41 -10.88 7.08
CA PHE A 258 7.83 -11.78 8.09
C PHE A 258 6.49 -12.39 7.68
N VAL A 259 5.98 -12.02 6.50
CA VAL A 259 4.81 -12.65 5.85
C VAL A 259 5.19 -13.29 4.51
N ASP A 260 6.47 -13.61 4.31
CA ASP A 260 7.05 -14.23 3.11
C ASP A 260 6.80 -13.44 1.81
N ARG A 261 6.66 -12.11 1.92
CA ARG A 261 6.42 -11.20 0.80
C ARG A 261 7.31 -9.95 0.87
N PRO A 262 8.64 -10.11 0.80
CA PRO A 262 9.57 -8.99 0.92
C PRO A 262 9.33 -7.96 -0.17
N GLY A 263 9.39 -6.67 0.17
CA GLY A 263 9.35 -5.61 -0.82
C GLY A 263 9.92 -4.29 -0.32
N HIS A 264 10.13 -3.38 -1.25
CA HIS A 264 10.86 -2.14 -1.08
C HIS A 264 10.05 -0.96 -1.62
N VAL A 265 9.74 -0.01 -0.75
CA VAL A 265 9.15 1.27 -1.10
C VAL A 265 10.24 2.33 -1.13
N ARG A 266 10.40 3.00 -2.26
CA ARG A 266 11.22 4.21 -2.35
C ARG A 266 10.38 5.40 -1.94
N VAL A 267 10.92 6.27 -1.09
CA VAL A 267 10.22 7.43 -0.54
C VAL A 267 11.06 8.68 -0.77
N ARG A 268 10.47 9.70 -1.40
CA ARG A 268 11.06 11.03 -1.55
C ARG A 268 10.19 12.04 -0.83
N VAL A 269 10.79 12.85 0.03
CA VAL A 269 10.09 13.87 0.82
C VAL A 269 10.71 15.22 0.51
N ALA A 270 10.09 15.98 -0.39
CA ALA A 270 10.50 17.33 -0.77
C ALA A 270 9.35 18.32 -0.51
N GLU A 271 8.96 19.12 -1.51
CA GLU A 271 7.73 19.92 -1.45
C GLU A 271 6.47 19.04 -1.39
N GLN A 272 6.55 17.84 -1.96
CA GLN A 272 5.54 16.80 -1.93
C GLN A 272 6.17 15.48 -1.49
N VAL A 273 5.36 14.59 -0.93
CA VAL A 273 5.75 13.21 -0.64
C VAL A 273 5.49 12.37 -1.89
N ARG A 274 6.46 11.57 -2.31
CA ARG A 274 6.33 10.63 -3.42
C ARG A 274 6.72 9.25 -2.95
N VAL A 275 5.94 8.26 -3.35
CA VAL A 275 6.24 6.85 -3.12
C VAL A 275 6.44 6.19 -4.46
N GLY A 276 7.42 5.29 -4.51
CA GLY A 276 7.72 4.59 -5.74
C GLY A 276 8.24 3.19 -5.52
N GLY A 277 8.23 2.42 -6.59
CA GLY A 277 8.65 1.03 -6.57
C GLY A 277 8.61 0.42 -7.95
N ARG A 278 9.26 -0.74 -8.07
CA ARG A 278 9.13 -1.63 -9.22
C ARG A 278 7.97 -2.58 -9.01
N ALA A 279 7.59 -3.30 -10.05
CA ALA A 279 6.67 -4.41 -9.94
C ALA A 279 7.13 -5.61 -10.78
N ALA A 280 6.59 -6.79 -10.48
CA ALA A 280 6.83 -8.02 -11.21
C ALA A 280 5.51 -8.72 -11.54
N THR A 281 5.32 -9.11 -12.80
CA THR A 281 4.14 -9.86 -13.23
C THR A 281 4.25 -11.32 -12.76
N ALA A 282 3.32 -11.77 -11.90
CA ALA A 282 3.29 -13.15 -11.39
C ALA A 282 2.36 -14.07 -12.19
N LEU A 283 1.26 -13.52 -12.69
CA LEU A 283 0.29 -14.22 -13.53
C LEU A 283 -0.22 -13.29 -14.62
N ASP A 284 -0.31 -13.82 -15.84
CA ASP A 284 -0.93 -13.18 -17.01
C ASP A 284 -1.76 -14.22 -17.74
N GLY A 285 -3.07 -14.00 -17.83
CA GLY A 285 -3.99 -14.97 -18.40
C GLY A 285 -5.34 -14.39 -18.75
N GLU A 286 -6.30 -15.28 -19.00
CA GLU A 286 -7.68 -14.91 -19.33
C GLU A 286 -8.65 -15.38 -18.23
N LEU A 287 -9.61 -14.52 -17.89
CA LEU A 287 -10.75 -14.84 -17.03
C LEU A 287 -12.03 -14.89 -17.85
N GLN A 288 -12.96 -15.76 -17.44
CA GLN A 288 -14.31 -15.75 -17.97
C GLN A 288 -15.09 -14.60 -17.35
N VAL A 289 -15.75 -13.81 -18.20
CA VAL A 289 -16.60 -12.70 -17.77
C VAL A 289 -17.93 -13.27 -17.28
N PRO A 290 -18.38 -12.96 -16.05
CA PRO A 290 -19.70 -13.37 -15.59
C PRO A 290 -20.78 -12.70 -16.45
N ASP A 291 -21.90 -13.39 -16.63
CA ASP A 291 -23.08 -12.80 -17.29
C ASP A 291 -23.52 -11.55 -16.49
N ARG A 292 -24.08 -10.56 -17.20
CA ARG A 292 -24.59 -9.36 -16.53
C ARG A 292 -25.75 -9.75 -15.62
N ASP A 293 -25.77 -9.19 -14.42
CA ASP A 293 -26.89 -9.36 -13.52
C ASP A 293 -28.05 -8.47 -14.01
N ASP A 294 -28.95 -9.06 -14.81
CA ASP A 294 -30.15 -8.39 -15.31
C ASP A 294 -31.21 -8.20 -14.20
N GLY A 295 -30.92 -8.57 -12.93
CA GLY A 295 -31.76 -8.31 -11.76
C GLY A 295 -32.99 -9.20 -11.63
N ASP A 296 -33.09 -10.28 -12.42
CA ASP A 296 -34.28 -11.15 -12.47
C ASP A 296 -34.23 -12.36 -11.52
N ASP A 297 -33.09 -12.65 -10.89
CA ASP A 297 -32.97 -13.76 -9.94
C ASP A 297 -32.95 -13.28 -8.48
N ILE A 298 -34.11 -12.83 -8.01
CA ILE A 298 -34.39 -12.77 -6.56
C ILE A 298 -34.38 -14.20 -6.04
N ILE A 299 -33.27 -14.60 -5.42
CA ILE A 299 -33.24 -15.80 -4.60
C ILE A 299 -34.08 -15.49 -3.35
N ASP A 300 -35.35 -15.90 -3.38
CA ASP A 300 -36.22 -15.97 -2.20
C ASP A 300 -35.57 -16.92 -1.19
N ALA A 301 -34.81 -16.35 -0.24
CA ALA A 301 -34.35 -17.05 0.94
C ALA A 301 -35.59 -17.44 1.76
N THR A 302 -36.08 -18.65 1.53
CA THR A 302 -37.16 -19.22 2.33
C THR A 302 -36.57 -19.65 3.67
N VAL A 303 -36.92 -18.84 4.68
CA VAL A 303 -36.85 -18.98 6.16
C VAL A 303 -36.34 -20.30 6.73
#